data_AF-A0A1I5EL33-F1
#
_entry.id   AF-A0A1I5EL33-F1
#
_cell.length_a   1.000
_cell.length_b   1.000
_cell.length_c   1.000
_cell.angle_alpha   90.00
_cell.angle_beta   90.00
_cell.angle_gamma   90.00
#
_symmetry.space_group_name_H-M   'P 1'
#
loop_
_entity.id
_entity.type
_entity.pdbx_description
1 polymer ?
#
loop_
_entity_poly.entity_id
_entity_poly.type
_entity_poly.pdbx_seq_one_letter_code
_entity_poly.pdbx_strand_id
1 'polypeptide(L)'
;MVDRLTFDQAYELTDMLINKATKAQLAECARLLALNLAHHQIKQGEIPVDQTLALLRSFERSEEHFNLLMEGMLNLIGVLVNVSGGVIQTKH
;
A
#
# COMPACT_ATOMS: atom_id res chain seq x y z
N MET A 1 -4.63 -16.42 -8.39
CA MET A 1 -5.82 -15.71 -8.90
C MET A 1 -6.40 -14.93 -7.73
N VAL A 2 -6.10 -13.64 -7.67
CA VAL A 2 -6.75 -12.74 -6.71
C VAL A 2 -8.17 -12.56 -7.22
N ASP A 3 -9.17 -12.85 -6.39
CA ASP A 3 -10.56 -12.64 -6.77
C ASP A 3 -11.05 -11.26 -6.29
N ARG A 4 -12.20 -10.82 -6.82
CA ARG A 4 -12.75 -9.51 -6.46
C ARG A 4 -13.09 -9.39 -4.98
N LEU A 5 -13.50 -10.49 -4.35
CA LEU A 5 -13.87 -10.54 -2.93
C LEU A 5 -12.66 -10.25 -2.02
N THR A 6 -11.49 -10.82 -2.33
CA THR A 6 -10.26 -10.53 -1.57
C THR A 6 -9.82 -9.07 -1.71
N PHE A 7 -10.04 -8.45 -2.88
CA PHE A 7 -9.74 -7.03 -3.09
C PHE A 7 -10.66 -6.09 -2.33
N ASP A 8 -11.97 -6.36 -2.34
CA ASP A 8 -12.92 -5.56 -1.58
C ASP A 8 -12.60 -5.64 -0.07
N GLN A 9 -12.21 -6.82 0.43
CA GLN A 9 -11.75 -6.99 1.83
C GLN A 9 -10.47 -6.21 2.14
N ALA A 10 -9.47 -6.25 1.25
CA ALA A 10 -8.24 -5.49 1.42
C ALA A 10 -8.52 -3.97 1.43
N TYR A 11 -9.43 -3.52 0.58
CA TYR A 11 -9.87 -2.14 0.52
C TYR A 11 -10.56 -1.70 1.82
N GLU A 12 -11.55 -2.45 2.30
CA GLU A 12 -12.25 -2.18 3.56
C GLU A 12 -11.30 -2.16 4.76
N LEU A 13 -10.35 -3.10 4.82
CA LEU A 13 -9.34 -3.14 5.87
C LEU A 13 -8.43 -1.91 5.82
N THR A 14 -8.01 -1.51 4.62
CA THR A 14 -7.20 -0.31 4.42
C THR A 14 -7.92 0.94 4.92
N ASP A 15 -9.19 1.12 4.54
CA ASP A 15 -10.00 2.26 5.01
C ASP A 15 -10.17 2.25 6.54
N MET A 16 -10.39 1.08 7.14
CA MET A 16 -10.47 0.94 8.59
C MET A 16 -9.16 1.37 9.26
N LEU A 17 -8.01 0.94 8.73
CA LEU A 17 -6.69 1.28 9.27
C LEU A 17 -6.38 2.77 9.12
N ILE A 18 -6.67 3.36 7.95
CA ILE A 18 -6.49 4.80 7.71
C ILE A 18 -7.33 5.62 8.68
N ASN A 19 -8.59 5.24 8.89
CA ASN A 19 -9.49 5.96 9.80
C ASN A 19 -9.07 5.86 11.27
N LYS A 20 -8.36 4.80 11.66
CA LYS A 20 -7.84 4.62 13.02
C LYS A 20 -6.47 5.29 13.24
N ALA A 21 -5.69 5.47 12.18
CA ALA A 21 -4.35 6.01 12.28
C ALA A 21 -4.35 7.51 12.60
N THR A 22 -3.44 7.92 13.47
CA THR A 22 -3.18 9.35 13.71
C THR A 22 -2.50 9.98 12.50
N LYS A 23 -2.56 11.31 12.39
CA LYS A 23 -1.83 12.07 11.36
C LYS A 23 -0.33 11.77 11.36
N ALA A 24 0.27 11.55 12.53
CA ALA A 24 1.69 11.20 12.66
C ALA A 24 1.98 9.82 12.06
N GLN A 25 1.14 8.83 12.36
CA GLN A 25 1.25 7.47 11.82
C GLN A 25 1.04 7.45 10.30
N LEU A 26 0.09 8.22 9.77
CA LEU A 26 -0.10 8.35 8.32
C LEU A 26 1.11 9.00 7.65
N ALA A 27 1.69 10.03 8.27
CA ALA A 27 2.92 10.66 7.75
C ALA A 27 4.11 9.70 7.77
N GLU A 28 4.24 8.88 8.81
CA GLU A 28 5.27 7.84 8.90
C GLU A 28 5.06 6.73 7.85
N CYS A 29 3.82 6.27 7.69
CA CYS A 29 3.44 5.31 6.66
C CYS A 29 3.83 5.81 5.25
N ALA A 30 3.50 7.07 4.94
CA ALA A 30 3.86 7.68 3.66
C ALA A 30 5.38 7.74 3.44
N ARG A 31 6.17 8.09 4.47
CA ARG A 31 7.63 8.10 4.38
C ARG A 31 8.21 6.72 4.13
N LEU A 32 7.69 5.69 4.83
CA LEU A 32 8.13 4.31 4.63
C LEU A 32 7.81 3.80 3.23
N LEU A 33 6.62 4.11 2.71
CA LEU A 33 6.26 3.76 1.32
C LEU A 33 7.16 4.46 0.30
N ALA A 34 7.47 5.74 0.50
CA ALA A 34 8.41 6.47 -0.36
C ALA A 34 9.82 5.86 -0.33
N LEU A 35 10.30 5.41 0.84
CA LEU A 35 11.58 4.71 0.95
C LEU A 35 11.55 3.35 0.26
N ASN A 36 10.46 2.59 0.38
CA ASN A 36 10.30 1.31 -0.33
C ASN A 36 10.32 1.52 -1.85
N LEU A 37 9.64 2.56 -2.35
CA LEU A 37 9.67 2.94 -3.76
C LEU A 37 11.09 3.29 -4.22
N ALA A 38 11.79 4.17 -3.49
CA ALA A 38 13.16 4.55 -3.82
C ALA A 38 14.12 3.33 -3.81
N HIS A 39 13.98 2.44 -2.83
CA HIS A 39 14.77 1.22 -2.74
C HIS A 39 14.57 0.31 -3.96
N HIS A 40 13.32 0.17 -4.42
CA HIS A 40 13.01 -0.56 -5.64
C HIS A 40 13.63 0.12 -6.86
N GLN A 41 13.46 1.44 -7.00
CA GLN A 41 13.96 2.20 -8.14
C GLN A 41 15.48 2.12 -8.29
N ILE A 42 16.21 2.17 -7.17
CA ILE A 42 17.68 2.02 -7.16
C ILE A 42 18.09 0.64 -7.68
N LYS A 43 17.31 -0.41 -7.40
CA LYS A 43 17.65 -1.80 -7.75
C LYS A 43 17.16 -2.23 -9.13
N GLN A 44 16.01 -1.73 -9.56
CA GLN A 44 15.30 -2.21 -10.76
C GLN A 44 15.06 -1.12 -11.82
N GLY A 45 15.46 0.11 -11.56
CA GLY A 45 15.23 1.25 -12.44
C GLY A 45 13.96 2.03 -12.12
N GLU A 46 13.82 3.20 -12.74
CA GLU A 46 12.71 4.12 -12.48
C GLU A 46 11.37 3.54 -12.93
N ILE A 47 10.34 3.73 -12.11
CA ILE A 47 8.94 3.46 -12.47
C ILE A 47 8.37 4.78 -13.02
N PRO A 48 7.96 4.85 -14.30
CA PRO A 48 7.39 6.06 -14.86
C PRO A 48 6.08 6.41 -14.16
N VAL A 49 6.03 7.57 -13.50
CA VAL A 49 4.87 8.03 -12.72
C VAL A 49 3.59 8.06 -13.55
N ASP A 50 3.70 8.44 -14.82
CA ASP A 50 2.56 8.48 -15.76
C ASP A 50 1.95 7.10 -16.00
N GLN A 51 2.75 6.03 -15.97
CA GLN A 51 2.25 4.66 -16.10
C GLN A 51 1.48 4.25 -14.85
N THR A 52 1.99 4.58 -13.65
CA THR A 52 1.27 4.33 -12.39
C THR A 52 -0.05 5.10 -12.32
N LEU A 53 -0.08 6.35 -12.80
CA LEU A 53 -1.30 7.14 -12.86
C LEU A 53 -2.30 6.61 -13.89
N ALA A 54 -1.82 6.12 -15.04
CA ALA A 54 -2.68 5.47 -16.04
C ALA A 54 -3.31 4.18 -15.48
N LEU A 55 -2.57 3.40 -14.70
CA LEU A 55 -3.05 2.18 -14.04
C LEU A 55 -4.15 2.46 -13.01
N LEU A 56 -4.08 3.59 -12.30
CA LEU A 56 -5.14 4.02 -11.38
C LEU A 56 -6.41 4.49 -12.10
N ARG A 57 -6.27 4.97 -13.34
CA ARG A 57 -7.36 5.57 -14.14
C ARG A 57 -7.99 4.61 -15.13
N SER A 58 -7.37 3.46 -15.41
CA SER A 58 -7.90 2.51 -16.38
C SER A 58 -9.07 1.71 -15.80
N PHE A 59 -10.20 1.72 -16.51
CA PHE A 59 -11.39 0.93 -16.16
C PHE A 59 -11.26 -0.54 -16.59
N GLU A 60 -10.37 -0.85 -17.53
CA GLU A 60 -10.03 -2.21 -17.93
C GLU A 60 -9.02 -2.81 -16.96
N ARG A 61 -9.55 -3.47 -15.93
CA ARG A 61 -8.77 -4.29 -15.01
C ARG A 61 -8.38 -5.60 -15.70
N SER A 62 -7.29 -5.58 -16.46
CA SER A 62 -6.59 -6.83 -16.79
C SER A 62 -6.18 -7.54 -15.49
N GLU A 63 -5.98 -8.85 -15.54
CA GLU A 63 -5.53 -9.62 -14.36
C GLU A 63 -4.21 -9.07 -13.80
N GLU A 64 -3.30 -8.64 -14.67
CA GLU A 64 -2.05 -7.98 -14.27
C GLU A 64 -2.28 -6.66 -13.54
N HIS A 65 -3.19 -5.81 -14.03
CA HIS A 65 -3.54 -4.55 -13.35
C HIS A 65 -4.16 -4.82 -11.99
N PHE A 66 -5.01 -5.84 -11.90
CA PHE A 66 -5.68 -6.20 -10.64
C PHE A 66 -4.69 -6.75 -9.61
N ASN A 67 -3.76 -7.62 -10.04
CA ASN A 67 -2.69 -8.11 -9.18
C ASN A 67 -1.83 -6.96 -8.67
N LEU A 68 -1.45 -6.02 -9.53
CA LEU A 68 -0.66 -4.86 -9.11
C LEU A 68 -1.39 -3.99 -8.07
N LEU A 69 -2.68 -3.73 -8.27
CA LEU A 69 -3.48 -2.97 -7.30
C LEU A 69 -3.60 -3.71 -5.96
N MET A 70 -3.80 -5.02 -5.99
CA MET A 70 -3.85 -5.85 -4.79
C MET A 70 -2.51 -5.81 -4.03
N GLU A 71 -1.39 -6.04 -4.71
CA GLU A 71 -0.05 -5.98 -4.11
C GLU A 71 0.24 -4.58 -3.52
N GLY A 72 -0.20 -3.52 -4.22
CA GLY A 72 -0.14 -2.16 -3.71
C GLY A 72 -0.92 -1.97 -2.40
N MET A 73 -2.13 -2.51 -2.30
CA MET A 73 -2.93 -2.47 -1.07
C MET A 73 -2.30 -3.28 0.06
N LEU A 74 -1.81 -4.49 -0.22
CA LEU A 74 -1.15 -5.33 0.79
C LEU A 74 0.08 -4.64 1.38
N ASN A 75 0.88 -3.96 0.53
CA ASN A 75 2.00 -3.14 0.99
C ASN A 75 1.55 -1.99 1.90
N LEU A 76 0.47 -1.28 1.53
CA LEU A 76 -0.10 -0.21 2.35
C LEU A 76 -0.60 -0.74 3.70
N ILE A 77 -1.36 -1.83 3.72
CA ILE A 77 -1.86 -2.49 4.94
C ILE A 77 -0.69 -2.89 5.84
N GLY A 78 0.34 -3.54 5.29
CA GLY A 78 1.52 -3.97 6.04
C GLY A 78 2.24 -2.82 6.72
N VAL A 79 2.44 -1.71 6.00
CA VAL A 79 3.06 -0.51 6.58
C VAL A 79 2.15 0.15 7.63
N LEU A 80 0.85 0.29 7.35
CA LEU A 80 -0.13 0.86 8.30
C LEU A 80 -0.20 0.07 9.60
N VAL A 81 -0.24 -1.27 9.53
CA VAL A 81 -0.22 -2.15 10.71
C VAL A 81 1.09 -1.97 11.48
N ASN A 82 2.23 -1.90 10.79
CA ASN A 82 3.53 -1.72 11.45
C ASN A 82 3.64 -0.39 12.20
N VAL A 83 3.28 0.73 11.57
CA VAL A 83 3.33 2.06 12.23
C VAL A 83 2.25 2.23 13.29
N SER A 84 1.11 1.55 13.15
CA SER A 84 0.01 1.61 14.12
C SER A 84 0.24 0.70 15.33
N GLY A 85 0.90 -0.45 15.13
CA GLY A 85 1.32 -1.39 16.17
C GLY A 85 2.56 -0.95 16.94
N GLY A 86 3.24 0.12 16.51
CA GLY A 86 4.44 0.68 17.13
C GLY A 86 4.28 1.22 18.57
N VAL A 87 3.08 1.14 19.15
CA VAL A 87 2.82 1.35 20.60
C VAL A 87 2.56 -0.01 21.30
N ILE A 88 3.26 -1.06 20.90
CA ILE A 88 3.52 -2.21 21.79
C ILE A 88 5.04 -2.30 21.98
N GLN A 89 5.61 -1.28 22.61
CA GLN A 89 6.82 -1.50 23.42
C GLN A 89 6.37 -2.20 24.70
N THR A 90 6.23 -3.53 24.65
CA THR A 90 6.34 -4.33 25.86
C THR A 90 7.76 -4.21 26.34
N LYS A 91 7.94 -3.39 27.38
CA LYS A 91 9.05 -3.48 28.32
C LYS A 91 9.27 -4.94 28.69
N HIS A 92 10.45 -5.48 28.39
CA HIS A 92 11.07 -6.57 29.14
C HIS A 92 12.56 -6.29 29.25
#